data_AF-A0A842XV44-F1
#
_entry.id   AF-A0A842XV44-F1
#
_cell.length_a   1.000
_cell.length_b   1.000
_cell.length_c   1.000
_cell.angle_alpha   90.00
_cell.angle_beta   90.00
_cell.angle_gamma   90.00
#
_symmetry.space_group_name_H-M   'P 1'
#
loop_
_entity.id
_entity.type
_entity.pdbx_description
1 polymer ?
#
loop_
_entity_poly.entity_id
_entity_poly.type
_entity_poly.pdbx_seq_one_letter_code
_entity_poly.pdbx_strand_id
1 'polypeptide(L)'
;MANRIVSGILPILLLIATSTLTFDIQLVKSESTTTWVVPDDHPTIQDAINNASEGDIIYVRAGVYNESLRIRKSIALIGQYPDTIIRTNRSWISVGIEAHNVVVEGFCIYNVPYFSPWGGEPPEPRWCVMISDSNNVTLCNNVISAIGNVPSQFKLGCGINVEGCNYTNIVYNLITDNFLGIGLGLSNHNLIASNVIEDSVTQGMLIVSSRNNKIYHNNFIRNAEQIICLGYENVWDDGYPSGGNYWSTYNGTDFYSGPYQNETGSDGIGDTPYVVGGNNTDTYPLMNPELPRRYRWITITGDVTHDGTIDILDIVAIASIYSCKEGDADWNREADIAPHHGIIDILDLVTCAAHYGETRKPF
;
A
#
# COMPACT_ATOMS: atom_id res chain seq x y z
N MET A 1 -0.46 -69.73 37.51
CA MET A 1 0.08 -68.41 37.90
C MET A 1 0.31 -67.62 36.62
N ALA A 2 -0.66 -66.77 36.24
CA ALA A 2 -0.53 -65.67 35.26
C ALA A 2 -1.93 -65.06 35.06
N ASN A 3 -2.12 -63.81 35.51
CA ASN A 3 -3.30 -63.00 35.26
C ASN A 3 -3.31 -62.54 33.80
N ARG A 4 -4.48 -62.62 33.13
CA ARG A 4 -4.81 -61.73 32.01
C ARG A 4 -6.26 -61.28 32.13
N ILE A 5 -6.41 -59.96 32.25
CA ILE A 5 -7.65 -59.19 32.23
C ILE A 5 -8.12 -59.08 30.78
N VAL A 6 -9.38 -59.41 30.49
CA VAL A 6 -10.10 -59.07 29.24
C VAL A 6 -11.53 -58.76 29.69
N SER A 7 -11.88 -57.47 29.87
CA SER A 7 -12.35 -56.51 28.86
C SER A 7 -13.88 -56.49 28.81
N GLY A 8 -14.46 -55.50 29.50
CA GLY A 8 -15.87 -55.16 29.43
C GLY A 8 -16.17 -54.45 28.11
N ILE A 9 -16.72 -55.22 27.17
CA ILE A 9 -17.40 -54.72 25.98
C ILE A 9 -18.87 -55.14 26.14
N LEU A 10 -19.80 -54.21 25.91
CA LEU A 10 -21.25 -54.19 26.24
C LEU A 10 -21.54 -53.57 27.62
N PRO A 11 -21.61 -52.22 27.72
CA PRO A 11 -22.80 -51.53 27.21
C PRO A 11 -22.47 -50.12 26.66
N ILE A 12 -22.06 -50.02 25.39
CA ILE A 12 -21.95 -48.72 24.68
C ILE A 12 -22.80 -48.70 23.40
N LEU A 13 -23.37 -49.85 23.00
CA LEU A 13 -24.10 -49.98 21.74
C LEU A 13 -25.61 -49.65 21.79
N LEU A 14 -26.12 -49.12 22.91
CA LEU A 14 -27.55 -48.79 23.05
C LEU A 14 -27.84 -47.32 23.38
N LEU A 15 -26.93 -46.41 23.04
CA LEU A 15 -27.15 -44.96 23.17
C LEU A 15 -26.78 -44.15 21.91
N ILE A 16 -26.71 -44.79 20.74
CA ILE A 16 -26.43 -44.13 19.45
C ILE A 16 -27.67 -44.09 18.54
N ALA A 17 -28.83 -44.60 18.99
CA ALA A 17 -29.99 -44.79 18.12
C ALA A 17 -31.10 -43.72 18.22
N THR A 18 -30.94 -42.61 18.94
CA THR A 18 -32.02 -41.59 19.05
C THR A 18 -31.58 -40.13 18.90
N SER A 19 -30.40 -39.86 18.37
CA SER A 19 -30.08 -38.52 17.87
C SER A 19 -29.81 -38.59 16.38
N THR A 20 -30.88 -38.53 15.59
CA THR A 20 -30.72 -37.96 14.24
C THR A 20 -30.36 -36.50 14.45
N LEU A 21 -29.07 -36.21 14.59
CA LEU A 21 -28.53 -34.88 14.36
C LEU A 21 -28.84 -34.57 12.90
N THR A 22 -29.99 -33.97 12.66
CA THR A 22 -30.25 -33.28 11.41
C THR A 22 -29.30 -32.08 11.41
N PHE A 23 -28.14 -32.25 10.81
CA PHE A 23 -27.40 -31.10 10.31
C PHE A 23 -28.30 -30.48 9.25
N ASP A 24 -29.00 -29.41 9.62
CA ASP A 24 -29.38 -28.40 8.63
C ASP A 24 -28.07 -27.87 8.08
N ILE A 25 -27.53 -28.54 7.07
CA ILE A 25 -26.64 -27.91 6.12
C ILE A 25 -27.57 -26.94 5.39
N GLN A 26 -27.78 -25.77 5.99
CA GLN A 26 -28.04 -24.60 5.17
C GLN A 26 -26.83 -24.56 4.24
N LEU A 27 -27.06 -24.91 2.96
CA LEU A 27 -26.20 -24.40 1.92
C LEU A 27 -26.18 -22.90 2.18
N VAL A 28 -25.11 -22.41 2.79
CA VAL A 28 -24.78 -21.00 2.70
C VAL A 28 -24.63 -20.82 1.20
N LYS A 29 -25.67 -20.26 0.56
CA LYS A 29 -25.50 -19.69 -0.76
C LYS A 29 -24.31 -18.78 -0.58
N SER A 30 -23.18 -19.08 -1.23
CA SER A 30 -22.24 -17.99 -1.49
C SER A 30 -23.11 -16.97 -2.21
N GLU A 31 -23.36 -15.83 -1.57
CA GLU A 31 -23.95 -14.72 -2.30
C GLU A 31 -23.05 -14.54 -3.52
N SER A 32 -23.66 -14.68 -4.69
CA SER A 32 -22.91 -14.56 -5.93
C SER A 32 -22.40 -13.14 -5.96
N THR A 33 -21.10 -12.96 -5.71
CA THR A 33 -20.43 -11.66 -5.82
C THR A 33 -20.76 -11.08 -7.19
N THR A 34 -21.53 -9.99 -7.20
CA THR A 34 -21.87 -9.31 -8.45
C THR A 34 -20.77 -8.30 -8.74
N THR A 35 -20.39 -8.19 -10.00
CA THR A 35 -19.49 -7.12 -10.46
C THR A 35 -20.31 -6.09 -11.21
N TRP A 36 -20.37 -4.88 -10.67
CA TRP A 36 -20.96 -3.70 -11.30
C TRP A 36 -19.88 -2.93 -12.03
N VAL A 37 -20.06 -2.67 -13.32
CA VAL A 37 -19.10 -1.94 -14.14
C VAL A 37 -19.57 -0.49 -14.32
N VAL A 38 -18.74 0.47 -13.93
CA VAL A 38 -19.01 1.91 -14.13
C VAL A 38 -18.19 2.41 -15.32
N PRO A 39 -18.79 3.11 -16.30
CA PRO A 39 -20.17 3.61 -16.32
C PRO A 39 -21.21 2.70 -17.01
N ASP A 40 -20.86 1.45 -17.33
CA ASP A 40 -21.69 0.56 -18.18
C ASP A 40 -23.04 0.19 -17.53
N ASP A 41 -23.02 -0.24 -16.28
CA ASP A 41 -24.20 -0.66 -15.49
C ASP A 41 -24.82 0.50 -14.70
N HIS A 42 -23.99 1.47 -14.29
CA HIS A 42 -24.39 2.63 -13.51
C HIS A 42 -23.69 3.89 -14.01
N PRO A 43 -24.39 5.04 -14.15
CA PRO A 43 -23.81 6.25 -14.72
C PRO A 43 -22.75 6.91 -13.84
N THR A 44 -22.73 6.64 -12.53
CA THR A 44 -21.77 7.21 -11.58
C THR A 44 -21.30 6.17 -10.57
N ILE A 45 -20.15 6.40 -9.93
CA ILE A 45 -19.57 5.46 -8.96
C ILE A 45 -20.46 5.38 -7.71
N GLN A 46 -20.94 6.51 -7.20
CA GLN A 46 -21.80 6.51 -6.01
C GLN A 46 -23.13 5.78 -6.26
N ASP A 47 -23.68 5.86 -7.48
CA ASP A 47 -24.90 5.12 -7.83
C ASP A 47 -24.66 3.60 -7.77
N ALA A 48 -23.53 3.12 -8.30
CA ALA A 48 -23.14 1.71 -8.16
C ALA A 48 -22.99 1.30 -6.68
N ILE A 49 -22.34 2.13 -5.85
CA ILE A 49 -22.20 1.87 -4.39
C ILE A 49 -23.56 1.77 -3.70
N ASN A 50 -24.50 2.65 -4.07
CA ASN A 50 -25.83 2.67 -3.48
C ASN A 50 -26.65 1.42 -3.84
N ASN A 51 -26.45 0.85 -5.03
CA ASN A 51 -27.17 -0.33 -5.52
C ASN A 51 -26.49 -1.66 -5.19
N ALA A 52 -25.18 -1.67 -4.93
CA ALA A 52 -24.42 -2.87 -4.59
C ALA A 52 -24.89 -3.54 -3.28
N SER A 53 -24.75 -4.86 -3.19
CA SER A 53 -24.92 -5.64 -1.96
C SER A 53 -23.58 -5.83 -1.23
N GLU A 54 -23.62 -6.28 0.02
CA GLU A 54 -22.41 -6.65 0.75
C GLU A 54 -21.63 -7.74 -0.01
N GLY A 55 -20.31 -7.59 -0.14
CA GLY A 55 -19.43 -8.49 -0.87
C GLY A 55 -19.34 -8.25 -2.38
N ASP A 56 -20.11 -7.31 -2.94
CA ASP A 56 -20.03 -6.97 -4.37
C ASP A 56 -18.73 -6.25 -4.75
N ILE A 57 -18.41 -6.32 -6.04
CA ILE A 57 -17.30 -5.61 -6.67
C ILE A 57 -17.87 -4.48 -7.52
N ILE A 58 -17.29 -3.29 -7.40
CA ILE A 58 -17.54 -2.16 -8.28
C ILE A 58 -16.26 -1.91 -9.06
N TYR A 59 -16.28 -2.27 -10.34
CA TYR A 59 -15.18 -2.05 -11.25
C TYR A 59 -15.39 -0.75 -12.03
N VAL A 60 -14.46 0.19 -11.93
CA VAL A 60 -14.57 1.53 -12.51
C VAL A 60 -13.58 1.67 -13.65
N ARG A 61 -14.10 1.79 -14.88
CA ARG A 61 -13.29 2.01 -16.08
C ARG A 61 -12.54 3.33 -16.01
N ALA A 62 -11.45 3.43 -16.77
CA ALA A 62 -10.67 4.64 -16.95
C ALA A 62 -11.57 5.84 -17.30
N GLY A 63 -11.33 6.97 -16.63
CA GLY A 63 -12.16 8.16 -16.76
C GLY A 63 -12.04 9.10 -15.58
N VAL A 64 -12.62 10.30 -15.73
CA VAL A 64 -12.67 11.32 -14.66
C VAL A 64 -14.06 11.37 -14.05
N TYR A 65 -14.14 11.07 -12.76
CA TYR A 65 -15.37 11.03 -11.97
C TYR A 65 -15.36 12.17 -10.96
N ASN A 66 -16.19 13.18 -11.22
CA ASN A 66 -16.31 14.36 -10.36
C ASN A 66 -17.32 14.11 -9.22
N GLU A 67 -16.95 13.22 -8.30
CA GLU A 67 -17.83 12.70 -7.26
C GLU A 67 -17.20 12.80 -5.86
N SER A 68 -18.01 12.56 -4.85
CA SER A 68 -17.56 12.35 -3.48
C SER A 68 -18.23 11.10 -2.95
N LEU A 69 -17.41 10.09 -2.67
CA LEU A 69 -17.86 8.73 -2.42
C LEU A 69 -18.05 8.50 -0.93
N ARG A 70 -19.13 7.80 -0.59
CA ARG A 70 -19.44 7.29 0.74
C ARG A 70 -19.69 5.81 0.65
N ILE A 71 -18.74 5.04 1.17
CA ILE A 71 -18.78 3.59 1.18
C ILE A 71 -19.26 3.15 2.56
N ARG A 72 -20.51 2.71 2.62
CA ARG A 72 -21.22 2.26 3.84
C ARG A 72 -21.59 0.78 3.82
N LYS A 73 -21.03 0.04 2.87
CA LYS A 73 -21.21 -1.40 2.67
C LYS A 73 -19.84 -2.03 2.49
N SER A 74 -19.69 -3.28 2.89
CA SER A 74 -18.49 -4.08 2.63
C SER A 74 -18.44 -4.38 1.14
N ILE A 75 -17.60 -3.68 0.38
CA ILE A 75 -17.47 -3.87 -1.07
C ILE A 75 -16.01 -3.75 -1.48
N ALA A 76 -15.69 -4.25 -2.67
CA ALA A 76 -14.45 -3.91 -3.34
C ALA A 76 -14.70 -2.85 -4.41
N LEU A 77 -14.10 -1.68 -4.26
CA LEU A 77 -14.10 -0.61 -5.25
C LEU A 77 -12.73 -0.63 -5.97
N ILE A 78 -12.73 -0.95 -7.26
CA ILE A 78 -11.52 -1.19 -8.04
C ILE A 78 -11.52 -0.30 -9.28
N GLY A 79 -10.52 0.55 -9.40
CA GLY A 79 -10.28 1.42 -10.54
C GLY A 79 -9.38 0.76 -11.58
N GLN A 80 -9.64 1.05 -12.84
CA GLN A 80 -8.72 0.81 -13.95
C GLN A 80 -7.57 1.81 -13.90
N TYR A 81 -6.66 1.60 -12.95
CA TYR A 81 -5.43 2.36 -12.79
C TYR A 81 -4.60 2.43 -14.10
N PRO A 82 -3.88 3.54 -14.38
CA PRO A 82 -3.82 4.81 -13.63
C PRO A 82 -4.92 5.80 -14.01
N ASP A 83 -5.73 5.48 -15.01
CA ASP A 83 -6.58 6.45 -15.69
C ASP A 83 -7.95 6.64 -15.03
N THR A 84 -8.24 5.95 -13.92
CA THR A 84 -9.46 6.14 -13.12
C THR A 84 -9.23 7.22 -12.06
N ILE A 85 -9.73 8.42 -12.34
CA ILE A 85 -9.53 9.62 -11.53
C ILE A 85 -10.83 9.95 -10.77
N ILE A 86 -10.76 10.00 -9.43
CA ILE A 86 -11.80 10.58 -8.58
C ILE A 86 -11.38 12.00 -8.22
N ARG A 87 -12.20 12.97 -8.60
CA ARG A 87 -11.97 14.39 -8.29
C ARG A 87 -13.12 14.91 -7.43
N THR A 88 -12.82 15.30 -6.19
CA THR A 88 -13.84 15.82 -5.28
C THR A 88 -14.56 17.02 -5.86
N ASN A 89 -15.90 16.99 -5.84
CA ASN A 89 -16.73 18.10 -6.25
C ASN A 89 -17.36 18.79 -5.03
N ARG A 90 -16.77 19.90 -4.58
CA ARG A 90 -17.29 20.78 -3.50
C ARG A 90 -17.61 20.05 -2.17
N SER A 91 -16.96 18.92 -1.92
CA SER A 91 -17.04 18.16 -0.67
C SER A 91 -15.71 18.28 0.08
N TRP A 92 -15.73 17.89 1.35
CA TRP A 92 -14.56 17.93 2.21
C TRP A 92 -13.79 16.62 2.11
N ILE A 93 -14.44 15.57 1.62
CA ILE A 93 -13.91 14.21 1.52
C ILE A 93 -14.10 13.71 0.08
N SER A 94 -13.03 13.19 -0.55
CA SER A 94 -13.15 12.51 -1.86
C SER A 94 -13.74 11.12 -1.69
N VAL A 95 -13.15 10.31 -0.80
CA VAL A 95 -13.57 8.94 -0.51
C VAL A 95 -13.69 8.76 1.00
N GLY A 96 -14.92 8.61 1.49
CA GLY A 96 -15.21 8.29 2.87
C GLY A 96 -15.57 6.81 3.03
N ILE A 97 -14.79 6.09 3.82
CA ILE A 97 -14.99 4.68 4.16
C ILE A 97 -15.56 4.61 5.58
N GLU A 98 -16.81 4.16 5.67
CA GLU A 98 -17.64 4.11 6.87
C GLU A 98 -18.19 2.68 7.11
N ALA A 99 -17.56 1.68 6.49
CA ALA A 99 -17.89 0.26 6.61
C ALA A 99 -16.64 -0.61 6.76
N HIS A 100 -16.80 -1.75 7.41
CA HIS A 100 -15.76 -2.75 7.54
C HIS A 100 -15.56 -3.53 6.24
N ASN A 101 -14.43 -4.25 6.10
CA ASN A 101 -14.18 -5.17 4.98
C ASN A 101 -14.30 -4.49 3.60
N VAL A 102 -13.75 -3.28 3.47
CA VAL A 102 -13.76 -2.50 2.24
C VAL A 102 -12.40 -2.59 1.56
N VAL A 103 -12.39 -2.76 0.24
CA VAL A 103 -11.19 -2.60 -0.59
C VAL A 103 -11.36 -1.37 -1.47
N VAL A 104 -10.34 -0.50 -1.50
CA VAL A 104 -10.23 0.60 -2.46
C VAL A 104 -8.88 0.49 -3.15
N GLU A 105 -8.92 0.20 -4.45
CA GLU A 105 -7.73 -0.10 -5.23
C GLU A 105 -7.71 0.62 -6.59
N GLY A 106 -6.55 1.13 -6.99
CA GLY A 106 -6.30 1.49 -8.39
C GLY A 106 -6.88 2.84 -8.82
N PHE A 107 -7.01 3.80 -7.90
CA PHE A 107 -7.51 5.14 -8.20
C PHE A 107 -6.45 6.23 -8.10
N CYS A 108 -6.60 7.26 -8.93
CA CYS A 108 -6.05 8.58 -8.67
C CYS A 108 -7.10 9.42 -7.95
N ILE A 109 -6.89 9.71 -6.66
CA ILE A 109 -7.84 10.39 -5.78
C ILE A 109 -7.34 11.81 -5.50
N TYR A 110 -8.11 12.80 -5.96
CA TYR A 110 -7.79 14.21 -5.80
C TYR A 110 -8.86 14.97 -5.02
N ASN A 111 -8.44 15.64 -3.95
CA ASN A 111 -9.27 16.61 -3.25
C ASN A 111 -8.82 18.04 -3.57
N VAL A 112 -9.44 18.62 -4.60
CA VAL A 112 -9.02 19.92 -5.12
C VAL A 112 -9.67 21.07 -4.36
N PRO A 113 -8.90 22.06 -3.87
CA PRO A 113 -9.46 23.18 -3.16
C PRO A 113 -10.46 23.99 -3.98
N TYR A 114 -11.69 24.11 -3.49
CA TYR A 114 -12.61 25.14 -3.95
C TYR A 114 -12.26 26.47 -3.26
N PHE A 115 -11.89 27.48 -4.06
CA PHE A 115 -11.74 28.86 -3.60
C PHE A 115 -13.02 29.62 -3.94
N SER A 116 -13.67 30.19 -2.91
CA SER A 116 -14.78 31.11 -3.14
C SER A 116 -14.24 32.40 -3.76
N PRO A 117 -14.73 32.83 -4.94
CA PRO A 117 -14.30 34.08 -5.56
C PRO A 117 -14.73 35.34 -4.78
N TRP A 118 -15.55 35.19 -3.73
CA TRP A 118 -16.11 36.28 -2.93
C TRP A 118 -15.37 36.54 -1.61
N GLY A 119 -14.32 35.78 -1.31
CA GLY A 119 -13.65 35.81 -0.01
C GLY A 119 -14.51 35.15 1.08
N GLY A 120 -13.85 34.38 1.96
CA GLY A 120 -14.48 33.59 3.01
C GLY A 120 -13.50 32.51 3.48
N GLU A 121 -13.54 32.17 4.78
CA GLU A 121 -12.66 31.22 5.48
C GLU A 121 -12.19 30.06 4.59
N PRO A 122 -10.89 29.71 4.58
CA PRO A 122 -10.46 28.48 3.94
C PRO A 122 -11.12 27.31 4.70
N PRO A 123 -12.00 26.52 4.07
CA PRO A 123 -12.98 25.76 4.82
C PRO A 123 -12.37 24.43 5.27
N GLU A 124 -12.13 24.31 6.58
CA GLU A 124 -12.08 23.06 7.37
C GLU A 124 -11.08 21.97 6.89
N PRO A 125 -10.66 21.01 7.74
CA PRO A 125 -9.78 19.94 7.27
C PRO A 125 -10.44 19.18 6.11
N ARG A 126 -9.68 18.98 5.03
CA ARG A 126 -10.09 18.20 3.86
C ARG A 126 -9.38 16.86 3.87
N TRP A 127 -10.00 15.83 3.32
CA TRP A 127 -9.40 14.50 3.24
C TRP A 127 -9.55 13.94 1.84
N CYS A 128 -8.46 13.45 1.23
CA CYS A 128 -8.63 12.67 0.01
C CYS A 128 -9.31 11.35 0.36
N VAL A 129 -8.77 10.64 1.36
CA VAL A 129 -9.38 9.44 1.92
C VAL A 129 -9.60 9.62 3.42
N MET A 130 -10.82 9.35 3.87
CA MET A 130 -11.16 9.27 5.29
C MET A 130 -11.69 7.86 5.61
N ILE A 131 -11.09 7.22 6.60
CA ILE A 131 -11.51 5.92 7.14
C ILE A 131 -11.89 6.15 8.59
N SER A 132 -13.15 5.89 8.95
CA SER A 132 -13.68 6.18 10.28
C SER A 132 -14.44 5.00 10.84
N ASP A 133 -14.11 4.60 12.07
CA ASP A 133 -14.75 3.51 12.82
C ASP A 133 -14.91 2.22 12.00
N SER A 134 -13.95 1.97 11.11
CA SER A 134 -13.99 0.92 10.10
C SER A 134 -12.79 -0.01 10.28
N ASN A 135 -13.00 -1.31 10.12
CA ASN A 135 -11.98 -2.33 10.41
C ASN A 135 -11.79 -3.19 9.17
N ASN A 136 -10.61 -3.78 9.03
CA ASN A 136 -10.29 -4.65 7.89
C ASN A 136 -10.48 -3.93 6.54
N VAL A 137 -10.03 -2.67 6.46
CA VAL A 137 -10.04 -1.89 5.22
C VAL A 137 -8.71 -2.08 4.50
N THR A 138 -8.73 -2.26 3.18
CA THR A 138 -7.52 -2.26 2.36
C THR A 138 -7.56 -1.09 1.40
N LEU A 139 -6.56 -0.22 1.51
CA LEU A 139 -6.31 0.87 0.58
C LEU A 139 -4.99 0.59 -0.12
N CYS A 140 -5.04 0.19 -1.40
CA CYS A 140 -3.84 -0.22 -2.13
C CYS A 140 -3.73 0.33 -3.54
N ASN A 141 -2.50 0.54 -4.02
CA ASN A 141 -2.22 0.97 -5.39
C ASN A 141 -2.97 2.25 -5.81
N ASN A 142 -3.15 3.21 -4.88
CA ASN A 142 -3.77 4.50 -5.19
C ASN A 142 -2.72 5.61 -5.29
N VAL A 143 -3.01 6.62 -6.10
CA VAL A 143 -2.33 7.92 -6.08
C VAL A 143 -3.24 8.90 -5.37
N ILE A 144 -2.77 9.47 -4.26
CA ILE A 144 -3.57 10.26 -3.34
C ILE A 144 -2.89 11.62 -3.18
N SER A 145 -3.57 12.65 -3.65
CA SER A 145 -3.03 14.01 -3.58
C SER A 145 -4.13 15.04 -3.42
N ALA A 146 -4.00 15.88 -2.40
CA ALA A 146 -4.80 17.09 -2.25
C ALA A 146 -4.25 18.16 -3.20
N ILE A 147 -4.39 17.95 -4.52
CA ILE A 147 -3.89 18.89 -5.53
C ILE A 147 -4.52 20.26 -5.33
N GLY A 148 -3.68 21.25 -5.13
CA GLY A 148 -3.88 22.60 -5.61
C GLY A 148 -2.53 23.22 -5.89
N ASN A 149 -2.37 23.91 -7.02
CA ASN A 149 -1.28 24.88 -7.25
C ASN A 149 -1.51 26.12 -6.36
N VAL A 150 -1.62 25.86 -5.07
CA VAL A 150 -1.94 26.82 -4.03
C VAL A 150 -0.69 26.91 -3.17
N PRO A 151 -0.25 28.13 -2.81
CA PRO A 151 0.85 28.29 -1.87
C PRO A 151 0.65 27.39 -0.64
N SER A 152 1.73 26.83 -0.10
CA SER A 152 1.72 25.83 0.98
C SER A 152 0.82 26.20 2.17
N GLN A 153 0.71 27.49 2.49
CA GLN A 153 -0.20 28.04 3.51
C GLN A 153 -1.70 27.79 3.28
N PHE A 154 -2.09 27.35 2.07
CA PHE A 154 -3.48 27.03 1.68
C PHE A 154 -3.70 25.55 1.35
N LYS A 155 -2.64 24.72 1.41
CA LYS A 155 -2.80 23.25 1.41
C LYS A 155 -3.36 22.90 2.79
N LEU A 156 -4.60 22.41 2.86
CA LEU A 156 -5.29 22.08 4.12
C LEU A 156 -5.81 20.64 4.15
N GLY A 157 -5.50 19.87 3.10
CA GLY A 157 -5.99 18.51 2.92
C GLY A 157 -5.02 17.46 3.48
N CYS A 158 -5.49 16.58 4.34
CA CYS A 158 -4.82 15.35 4.67
C CYS A 158 -5.00 14.34 3.52
N GLY A 159 -3.94 13.61 3.16
CA GLY A 159 -3.99 12.58 2.13
C GLY A 159 -4.92 11.45 2.59
N ILE A 160 -4.51 10.75 3.67
CA ILE A 160 -5.30 9.67 4.28
C ILE A 160 -5.47 9.96 5.77
N ASN A 161 -6.71 9.98 6.25
CA ASN A 161 -7.01 10.01 7.67
C ASN A 161 -7.68 8.72 8.12
N VAL A 162 -7.15 8.12 9.17
CA VAL A 162 -7.63 6.87 9.77
C VAL A 162 -7.94 7.12 11.25
N GLU A 163 -9.22 7.03 11.61
CA GLU A 163 -9.70 7.31 12.96
C GLU A 163 -10.51 6.12 13.51
N GLY A 164 -10.15 5.63 14.69
CA GLY A 164 -10.89 4.55 15.36
C GLY A 164 -10.85 3.18 14.63
N CYS A 165 -9.85 2.96 13.78
CA CYS A 165 -9.78 1.79 12.90
C CYS A 165 -8.76 0.74 13.36
N ASN A 166 -9.04 -0.53 13.08
CA ASN A 166 -8.12 -1.62 13.34
C ASN A 166 -8.01 -2.58 12.15
N TYR A 167 -6.84 -3.21 12.02
CA TYR A 167 -6.55 -4.19 10.96
C TYR A 167 -6.71 -3.61 9.54
N THR A 168 -6.47 -2.31 9.39
CA THR A 168 -6.44 -1.64 8.09
C THR A 168 -5.07 -1.80 7.44
N ASN A 169 -5.06 -2.08 6.14
CA ASN A 169 -3.86 -2.17 5.31
C ASN A 169 -3.79 -0.95 4.39
N ILE A 170 -2.79 -0.10 4.57
CA ILE A 170 -2.45 0.99 3.64
C ILE A 170 -1.14 0.59 2.98
N VAL A 171 -1.21 0.13 1.73
CA VAL A 171 -0.04 -0.44 1.06
C VAL A 171 0.12 -0.02 -0.39
N TYR A 172 1.34 0.17 -0.87
CA TYR A 172 1.61 0.48 -2.29
C TYR A 172 0.97 1.78 -2.80
N ASN A 173 0.61 2.71 -1.92
CA ASN A 173 0.06 4.00 -2.33
C ASN A 173 1.16 5.03 -2.56
N LEU A 174 0.91 5.97 -3.47
CA LEU A 174 1.63 7.24 -3.54
C LEU A 174 0.80 8.31 -2.89
N ILE A 175 1.31 8.89 -1.83
CA ILE A 175 0.66 9.92 -1.04
C ILE A 175 1.55 11.15 -1.15
N THR A 176 1.15 12.08 -2.01
CA THR A 176 1.99 13.21 -2.39
C THR A 176 1.24 14.52 -2.39
N ASP A 177 1.96 15.62 -2.17
CA ASP A 177 1.45 16.99 -2.26
C ASP A 177 0.34 17.34 -1.25
N ASN A 178 0.31 16.66 -0.11
CA ASN A 178 -0.72 16.86 0.92
C ASN A 178 -0.28 17.87 2.00
N PHE A 179 -1.23 18.38 2.79
CA PHE A 179 -0.88 19.13 4.00
C PHE A 179 -0.25 18.19 5.04
N LEU A 180 -0.96 17.11 5.34
CA LEU A 180 -0.51 15.95 6.11
C LEU A 180 -0.60 14.71 5.20
N GLY A 181 0.43 13.87 5.13
CA GLY A 181 0.40 12.65 4.31
C GLY A 181 -0.61 11.62 4.84
N ILE A 182 -0.29 11.00 5.98
CA ILE A 182 -1.15 10.04 6.68
C ILE A 182 -1.38 10.49 8.13
N GLY A 183 -2.63 10.57 8.56
CA GLY A 183 -3.02 10.73 9.96
C GLY A 183 -3.61 9.44 10.53
N LEU A 184 -3.11 9.00 11.69
CA LEU A 184 -3.59 7.82 12.42
C LEU A 184 -3.97 8.19 13.85
N GLY A 185 -5.26 8.18 14.16
CA GLY A 185 -5.82 8.51 15.47
C GLY A 185 -6.64 7.36 16.05
N LEU A 186 -6.39 7.03 17.33
CA LEU A 186 -7.11 5.98 18.08
C LEU A 186 -7.20 4.62 17.34
N SER A 187 -6.19 4.30 16.52
CA SER A 187 -6.23 3.20 15.56
C SER A 187 -5.08 2.22 15.79
N ASN A 188 -5.38 0.92 15.87
CA ASN A 188 -4.42 -0.09 16.32
C ASN A 188 -4.32 -1.28 15.38
N HIS A 189 -3.20 -2.02 15.44
CA HIS A 189 -3.03 -3.25 14.66
C HIS A 189 -3.17 -3.06 13.14
N ASN A 190 -2.79 -1.89 12.63
CA ASN A 190 -2.80 -1.58 11.21
C ASN A 190 -1.43 -1.87 10.57
N LEU A 191 -1.44 -2.11 9.25
CA LEU A 191 -0.26 -2.25 8.42
C LEU A 191 -0.14 -1.04 7.49
N ILE A 192 0.99 -0.35 7.56
CA ILE A 192 1.34 0.75 6.65
C ILE A 192 2.66 0.37 6.00
N ALA A 193 2.64 -0.13 4.77
CA ALA A 193 3.87 -0.66 4.16
C ALA A 193 3.99 -0.40 2.66
N SER A 194 5.22 -0.27 2.17
CA SER A 194 5.50 -0.09 0.74
C SER A 194 4.80 1.13 0.12
N ASN A 195 4.50 2.17 0.91
CA ASN A 195 3.97 3.43 0.39
C ASN A 195 5.10 4.42 0.08
N VAL A 196 4.87 5.29 -0.89
CA VAL A 196 5.68 6.50 -1.08
C VAL A 196 4.92 7.67 -0.48
N ILE A 197 5.48 8.27 0.56
CA ILE A 197 4.90 9.39 1.29
C ILE A 197 5.84 10.58 1.12
N GLU A 198 5.47 11.50 0.22
CA GLU A 198 6.36 12.57 -0.18
C GLU A 198 5.72 13.96 -0.23
N ASP A 199 6.56 14.98 -0.10
CA ASP A 199 6.22 16.39 -0.31
C ASP A 199 4.98 16.86 0.51
N SER A 200 4.83 16.31 1.72
CA SER A 200 3.82 16.78 2.68
C SER A 200 4.27 18.07 3.35
N VAL A 201 3.36 19.05 3.43
CA VAL A 201 3.66 20.40 3.97
C VAL A 201 3.98 20.40 5.45
N THR A 202 3.38 19.51 6.23
CA THR A 202 3.64 19.35 7.67
C THR A 202 4.40 18.06 7.93
N GLN A 203 3.69 16.95 8.13
CA GLN A 203 4.27 15.65 8.41
C GLN A 203 3.97 14.70 7.27
N GLY A 204 4.91 13.80 6.95
CA GLY A 204 4.61 12.62 6.13
C GLY A 204 3.59 11.74 6.84
N MET A 205 3.79 11.50 8.14
CA MET A 205 2.82 10.78 8.96
C MET A 205 2.68 11.35 10.39
N LEU A 206 1.45 11.39 10.89
CA LEU A 206 1.12 11.76 12.26
C LEU A 206 0.40 10.60 12.94
N ILE A 207 0.92 10.13 14.07
CA ILE A 207 0.34 9.05 14.88
C ILE A 207 -0.03 9.61 16.26
N VAL A 208 -1.32 9.49 16.63
CA VAL A 208 -1.85 9.96 17.92
C VAL A 208 -2.63 8.82 18.59
N SER A 209 -2.28 8.51 19.84
CA SER A 209 -2.99 7.52 20.68
C SER A 209 -3.24 6.16 19.99
N SER A 210 -2.27 5.72 19.17
CA SER A 210 -2.36 4.55 18.29
C SER A 210 -1.17 3.61 18.56
N ARG A 211 -1.40 2.30 18.62
CA ARG A 211 -0.39 1.30 19.03
C ARG A 211 -0.45 0.00 18.23
N ASN A 212 0.62 -0.80 18.35
CA ASN A 212 0.74 -2.11 17.70
C ASN A 212 0.55 -2.06 16.18
N ASN A 213 0.81 -0.92 15.56
CA ASN A 213 0.83 -0.81 14.11
C ASN A 213 2.21 -1.25 13.60
N LYS A 214 2.23 -1.81 12.38
CA LYS A 214 3.46 -2.18 11.67
C LYS A 214 3.67 -1.20 10.52
N ILE A 215 4.80 -0.51 10.54
CA ILE A 215 5.17 0.51 9.57
C ILE A 215 6.57 0.20 9.02
N TYR A 216 6.66 -0.38 7.83
CA TYR A 216 7.95 -0.76 7.24
C TYR A 216 7.90 -0.63 5.72
N HIS A 217 9.06 -0.60 5.05
CA HIS A 217 9.16 -0.50 3.59
C HIS A 217 8.53 0.75 2.98
N ASN A 218 8.22 1.77 3.76
CA ASN A 218 7.73 3.03 3.22
C ASN A 218 8.90 3.94 2.87
N ASN A 219 8.69 4.78 1.86
CA ASN A 219 9.61 5.86 1.53
C ASN A 219 9.07 7.18 2.05
N PHE A 220 9.71 7.73 3.08
CA PHE A 220 9.44 9.06 3.61
C PHE A 220 10.39 10.07 2.97
N ILE A 221 9.88 10.85 2.01
CA ILE A 221 10.71 11.68 1.12
C ILE A 221 10.28 13.15 1.18
N ARG A 222 11.20 14.07 1.48
CA ARG A 222 10.98 15.54 1.38
C ARG A 222 9.70 16.05 2.08
N ASN A 223 9.24 15.39 3.13
CA ASN A 223 8.22 15.94 4.00
C ASN A 223 8.86 16.99 4.92
N ALA A 224 8.13 18.05 5.31
CA ALA A 224 8.71 19.08 6.18
C ALA A 224 9.18 18.50 7.52
N GLU A 225 8.41 17.56 8.06
CA GLU A 225 8.81 16.59 9.08
C GLU A 225 8.45 15.19 8.56
N GLN A 226 9.33 14.20 8.69
CA GLN A 226 8.98 12.86 8.19
C GLN A 226 7.81 12.28 8.97
N ILE A 227 7.92 12.30 10.30
CA ILE A 227 6.94 11.69 11.21
C ILE A 227 6.83 12.47 12.51
N ILE A 228 5.62 12.53 13.05
CA ILE A 228 5.38 12.79 14.48
C ILE A 228 4.62 11.60 15.07
N CYS A 229 5.19 10.98 16.11
CA CYS A 229 4.56 9.88 16.83
C CYS A 229 4.30 10.29 18.30
N LEU A 230 3.05 10.63 18.61
CA LEU A 230 2.58 11.05 19.94
C LEU A 230 1.86 9.90 20.67
N GLY A 231 2.33 8.67 20.47
CA GLY A 231 1.64 7.45 20.88
C GLY A 231 2.52 6.46 21.64
N TYR A 232 1.98 5.25 21.78
CA TYR A 232 2.63 4.11 22.41
C TYR A 232 3.51 3.35 21.37
N GLU A 233 3.99 2.16 21.74
CA GLU A 233 4.89 1.34 20.93
C GLU A 233 4.24 0.89 19.61
N ASN A 234 4.95 1.13 18.50
CA ASN A 234 4.68 0.62 17.16
C ASN A 234 5.97 -0.03 16.62
N VAL A 235 5.83 -0.86 15.60
CA VAL A 235 6.95 -1.57 14.96
C VAL A 235 7.29 -0.86 13.65
N TRP A 236 8.57 -0.50 13.48
CA TRP A 236 9.04 0.36 12.38
C TRP A 236 9.93 -0.35 11.36
N ASP A 237 10.07 -1.67 11.49
CA ASP A 237 10.81 -2.51 10.57
C ASP A 237 10.19 -3.92 10.49
N ASP A 238 10.56 -4.67 9.46
CA ASP A 238 10.15 -6.07 9.28
C ASP A 238 11.30 -7.04 9.65
N GLY A 239 12.27 -6.55 10.42
CA GLY A 239 13.45 -7.30 10.83
C GLY A 239 14.45 -7.56 9.70
N TYR A 240 15.61 -8.12 10.05
CA TYR A 240 16.63 -8.53 9.08
C TYR A 240 16.28 -9.86 8.38
N PRO A 241 16.56 -10.04 7.07
CA PRO A 241 17.14 -9.07 6.13
C PRO A 241 16.08 -8.23 5.39
N SER A 242 14.82 -8.28 5.81
CA SER A 242 13.72 -7.55 5.16
C SER A 242 14.03 -6.06 5.18
N GLY A 243 14.36 -5.51 6.35
CA GLY A 243 14.66 -4.09 6.54
C GLY A 243 13.48 -3.29 7.06
N GLY A 244 13.67 -1.98 7.10
CA GLY A 244 12.75 -1.01 7.67
C GLY A 244 12.20 -0.05 6.63
N ASN A 245 12.12 1.24 6.97
CA ASN A 245 11.68 2.28 6.06
C ASN A 245 12.88 3.02 5.46
N TYR A 246 12.66 3.63 4.30
CA TYR A 246 13.58 4.62 3.76
C TYR A 246 13.21 6.01 4.28
N TRP A 247 14.22 6.75 4.72
CA TRP A 247 14.07 8.12 5.22
C TRP A 247 14.99 9.05 4.44
N SER A 248 14.45 10.03 3.73
CA SER A 248 15.30 10.97 2.98
C SER A 248 16.15 11.88 3.88
N THR A 249 15.96 11.82 5.20
CA THR A 249 16.73 12.50 6.23
C THR A 249 17.75 11.60 6.92
N TYR A 250 17.74 10.28 6.65
CA TYR A 250 18.73 9.37 7.21
C TYR A 250 20.10 9.63 6.58
N ASN A 251 21.12 9.76 7.43
CA ASN A 251 22.49 10.09 7.05
C ASN A 251 23.51 9.11 7.65
N GLY A 252 23.04 7.91 8.03
CA GLY A 252 23.90 6.84 8.52
C GLY A 252 24.78 6.24 7.44
N THR A 253 25.60 5.27 7.84
CA THR A 253 26.47 4.50 6.94
C THR A 253 25.93 3.08 6.77
N ASP A 254 26.45 2.39 5.77
CA ASP A 254 26.19 0.97 5.50
C ASP A 254 27.54 0.32 5.18
N PHE A 255 28.26 -0.01 6.23
CA PHE A 255 29.54 -0.72 6.18
C PHE A 255 29.43 -2.13 6.74
N TYR A 256 28.34 -2.44 7.43
CA TYR A 256 28.10 -3.68 8.12
C TYR A 256 26.76 -4.32 7.73
N SER A 257 26.74 -5.65 7.78
CA SER A 257 25.60 -6.49 7.46
C SER A 257 25.17 -7.34 8.66
N GLY A 258 24.13 -8.14 8.45
CA GLY A 258 23.66 -9.14 9.40
C GLY A 258 22.65 -8.58 10.42
N PRO A 259 22.04 -9.45 11.23
CA PRO A 259 20.94 -9.08 12.15
C PRO A 259 21.34 -8.15 13.29
N TYR A 260 22.64 -7.90 13.48
CA TYR A 260 23.15 -6.94 14.47
C TYR A 260 23.95 -5.80 13.83
N GLN A 261 24.00 -5.73 12.49
CA GLN A 261 24.73 -4.72 11.72
C GLN A 261 26.18 -4.57 12.21
N ASN A 262 26.87 -5.70 12.34
CA ASN A 262 28.23 -5.79 12.88
C ASN A 262 29.16 -6.73 12.11
N GLU A 263 28.66 -7.39 11.07
CA GLU A 263 29.47 -8.21 10.16
C GLU A 263 29.96 -7.31 9.03
N THR A 264 31.22 -7.42 8.57
CA THR A 264 31.72 -6.49 7.54
C THR A 264 31.10 -6.77 6.16
N GLY A 265 30.60 -5.72 5.51
CA GLY A 265 29.97 -5.77 4.18
C GLY A 265 28.72 -4.92 4.14
N SER A 266 28.45 -4.24 3.02
CA SER A 266 27.22 -3.46 2.84
C SER A 266 26.10 -4.36 2.34
N ASP A 267 24.89 -4.17 2.86
CA ASP A 267 23.70 -4.93 2.42
C ASP A 267 22.47 -4.06 2.11
N GLY A 268 22.65 -2.74 2.03
CA GLY A 268 21.59 -1.79 1.71
C GLY A 268 20.72 -1.40 2.91
N ILE A 269 21.04 -1.90 4.10
CA ILE A 269 20.46 -1.52 5.39
C ILE A 269 21.48 -0.65 6.13
N GLY A 270 21.00 0.39 6.80
CA GLY A 270 21.85 1.30 7.54
C GLY A 270 22.35 0.69 8.86
N ASP A 271 23.63 0.86 9.13
CA ASP A 271 24.33 0.33 10.32
C ASP A 271 23.76 0.88 11.64
N THR A 272 23.11 2.04 11.58
CA THR A 272 22.62 2.76 12.75
C THR A 272 21.09 2.91 12.70
N PRO A 273 20.36 2.51 13.75
CA PRO A 273 18.91 2.67 13.79
C PRO A 273 18.44 4.11 13.60
N TYR A 274 17.30 4.30 12.93
CA TYR A 274 16.64 5.59 12.80
C TYR A 274 15.65 5.81 13.96
N VAL A 275 15.90 6.83 14.78
CA VAL A 275 15.04 7.15 15.93
C VAL A 275 13.81 7.93 15.46
N VAL A 276 12.63 7.31 15.56
CA VAL A 276 11.35 7.94 15.19
C VAL A 276 10.81 8.83 16.32
N GLY A 277 11.11 8.47 17.58
CA GLY A 277 10.78 9.27 18.76
C GLY A 277 10.07 8.48 19.87
N GLY A 278 10.29 8.85 21.13
CA GLY A 278 9.85 8.05 22.27
C GLY A 278 10.55 6.68 22.30
N ASN A 279 9.80 5.60 22.51
CA ASN A 279 10.30 4.21 22.44
C ASN A 279 10.17 3.60 21.04
N ASN A 280 10.04 4.42 19.99
CA ASN A 280 9.89 3.98 18.61
C ASN A 280 11.20 4.17 17.84
N THR A 281 11.66 3.11 17.20
CA THR A 281 12.90 3.10 16.43
C THR A 281 12.73 2.15 15.27
N ASP A 282 13.16 2.59 14.09
CA ASP A 282 13.38 1.73 12.94
C ASP A 282 14.80 1.16 13.07
N THR A 283 14.90 -0.13 13.30
CA THR A 283 16.17 -0.80 13.60
C THR A 283 17.01 -1.01 12.35
N TYR A 284 16.37 -1.06 11.18
CA TYR A 284 16.98 -1.45 9.91
C TYR A 284 16.62 -0.44 8.81
N PRO A 285 16.93 0.87 8.97
CA PRO A 285 16.56 1.87 7.98
C PRO A 285 17.19 1.53 6.62
N LEU A 286 16.43 1.65 5.55
CA LEU A 286 16.92 1.34 4.21
C LEU A 286 17.81 2.48 3.71
N MET A 287 18.93 2.14 3.06
CA MET A 287 19.86 3.11 2.46
C MET A 287 19.30 3.74 1.19
N ASN A 288 18.44 3.02 0.47
CA ASN A 288 17.82 3.45 -0.76
C ASN A 288 16.30 3.33 -0.67
N PRO A 289 15.55 4.18 -1.39
CA PRO A 289 14.10 4.07 -1.43
C PRO A 289 13.67 2.72 -2.02
N GLU A 290 12.69 2.07 -1.42
CA GLU A 290 12.02 0.93 -2.04
C GLU A 290 11.32 1.39 -3.31
N LEU A 291 11.57 0.73 -4.43
CA LEU A 291 10.80 1.02 -5.63
C LEU A 291 9.41 0.42 -5.45
N PRO A 292 8.33 1.22 -5.32
CA PRO A 292 6.99 0.67 -5.16
C PRO A 292 6.70 -0.30 -6.31
N ARG A 293 5.96 -1.39 -6.03
CA ARG A 293 5.62 -2.43 -7.02
C ARG A 293 5.13 -1.89 -8.37
N ARG A 294 4.47 -0.73 -8.40
CA ARG A 294 4.09 -0.02 -9.64
C ARG A 294 5.25 0.32 -10.57
N TYR A 295 6.48 0.54 -10.07
CA TYR A 295 7.68 0.69 -10.91
C TYR A 295 8.25 -0.64 -11.39
N ARG A 296 7.83 -1.76 -10.78
CA ARG A 296 8.11 -3.11 -11.30
C ARG A 296 7.17 -3.53 -12.44
N TRP A 297 6.09 -2.76 -12.68
CA TRP A 297 5.13 -2.99 -13.78
C TRP A 297 4.98 -1.80 -14.74
N ILE A 298 5.48 -0.62 -14.35
CA ILE A 298 5.75 0.56 -15.19
C ILE A 298 7.28 0.69 -15.31
N THR A 299 7.98 -0.43 -15.45
CA THR A 299 9.34 -0.41 -15.95
C THR A 299 9.20 -0.10 -17.43
N ILE A 300 9.85 0.96 -17.89
CA ILE A 300 10.17 1.03 -19.31
C ILE A 300 11.01 -0.21 -19.56
N THR A 301 10.61 -1.08 -20.47
CA THR A 301 11.33 -2.34 -20.71
C THR A 301 12.80 -2.02 -20.99
N GLY A 302 13.70 -2.39 -20.06
CA GLY A 302 15.11 -2.03 -20.14
C GLY A 302 15.63 -1.02 -19.11
N ASP A 303 14.81 -0.38 -18.28
CA ASP A 303 15.24 0.48 -17.16
C ASP A 303 15.59 -0.39 -15.93
N VAL A 304 16.76 -1.02 -15.97
CA VAL A 304 17.23 -1.98 -14.95
C VAL A 304 17.81 -1.28 -13.72
N THR A 305 18.29 -0.06 -13.89
CA THR A 305 18.82 0.77 -12.81
C THR A 305 17.73 1.57 -12.09
N HIS A 306 16.53 1.64 -12.67
CA HIS A 306 15.33 2.28 -12.12
C HIS A 306 15.49 3.78 -11.87
N ASP A 307 16.29 4.46 -12.69
CA ASP A 307 16.48 5.91 -12.62
C ASP A 307 15.46 6.67 -13.48
N GLY A 308 14.62 5.94 -14.22
CA GLY A 308 13.58 6.49 -15.09
C GLY A 308 14.09 6.89 -16.47
N THR A 309 15.32 6.54 -16.84
CA THR A 309 15.92 6.77 -18.16
C THR A 309 16.62 5.51 -18.62
N ILE A 310 16.28 4.99 -19.80
CA ILE A 310 17.06 3.89 -20.36
C ILE A 310 18.32 4.48 -20.99
N ASP A 311 19.46 4.28 -20.32
CA ASP A 311 20.75 4.73 -20.80
C ASP A 311 21.81 3.62 -20.75
N ILE A 312 23.08 4.04 -20.83
CA ILE A 312 24.20 3.11 -20.89
C ILE A 312 24.39 2.36 -19.56
N LEU A 313 23.94 2.93 -18.45
CA LEU A 313 24.03 2.31 -17.13
C LEU A 313 23.13 1.09 -17.03
N ASP A 314 21.95 1.09 -17.65
CA ASP A 314 21.09 -0.10 -17.71
C ASP A 314 21.71 -1.22 -18.52
N ILE A 315 22.26 -0.89 -19.69
CA ILE A 315 22.97 -1.86 -20.52
C ILE A 315 24.17 -2.44 -19.77
N VAL A 316 24.93 -1.59 -19.05
CA VAL A 316 26.07 -2.03 -18.23
C VAL A 316 25.60 -2.90 -17.07
N ALA A 317 24.46 -2.59 -16.44
CA ALA A 317 23.88 -3.39 -15.35
C ALA A 317 23.44 -4.78 -15.82
N ILE A 318 22.87 -4.91 -17.02
CA ILE A 318 22.56 -6.23 -17.61
C ILE A 318 23.85 -6.95 -18.02
N ALA A 319 24.80 -6.24 -18.63
CA ALA A 319 26.06 -6.84 -19.11
C ALA A 319 26.94 -7.36 -17.97
N SER A 320 26.89 -6.75 -16.78
CA SER A 320 27.69 -7.16 -15.63
C SER A 320 27.29 -8.51 -15.06
N ILE A 321 26.04 -8.95 -15.30
CA ILE A 321 25.47 -10.23 -14.88
C ILE A 321 25.18 -11.16 -16.07
N TYR A 322 25.82 -10.92 -17.21
CA TYR A 322 25.65 -11.72 -18.41
C TYR A 322 25.95 -13.20 -18.15
N SER A 323 25.10 -14.10 -18.66
CA SER A 323 25.12 -15.55 -18.41
C SER A 323 24.70 -16.02 -17.01
N CYS A 324 24.32 -15.13 -16.09
CA CYS A 324 23.67 -15.51 -14.84
C CYS A 324 22.32 -16.17 -15.12
N LYS A 325 21.95 -17.16 -14.30
CA LYS A 325 20.70 -17.93 -14.42
C LYS A 325 19.86 -17.79 -13.16
N GLU A 326 18.56 -18.03 -13.30
CA GLU A 326 17.66 -17.98 -12.15
C GLU A 326 18.15 -18.92 -11.03
N GLY A 327 18.41 -18.34 -9.86
CA GLY A 327 18.99 -19.02 -8.70
C GLY A 327 20.47 -18.75 -8.44
N ASP A 328 21.20 -18.11 -9.38
CA ASP A 328 22.54 -17.62 -9.11
C ASP A 328 22.51 -16.40 -8.16
N ALA A 329 23.55 -16.22 -7.35
CA ALA A 329 23.60 -15.18 -6.32
C ALA A 329 23.46 -13.75 -6.88
N ASP A 330 24.03 -13.52 -8.08
CA ASP A 330 24.02 -12.23 -8.76
C ASP A 330 22.91 -12.14 -9.83
N TRP A 331 22.00 -13.12 -9.89
CA TRP A 331 20.91 -13.11 -10.87
C TRP A 331 19.89 -12.02 -10.51
N ASN A 332 19.66 -11.12 -11.46
CA ASN A 332 18.65 -10.08 -11.35
C ASN A 332 17.47 -10.37 -12.28
N ARG A 333 16.30 -10.61 -11.69
CA ARG A 333 15.06 -10.81 -12.45
C ARG A 333 14.70 -9.61 -13.34
N GLU A 334 15.03 -8.40 -12.91
CA GLU A 334 14.70 -7.17 -13.64
C GLU A 334 15.57 -7.00 -14.91
N ALA A 335 16.65 -7.78 -15.04
CA ALA A 335 17.47 -7.85 -16.25
C ALA A 335 17.06 -8.97 -17.22
N ASP A 336 16.17 -9.89 -16.81
CA ASP A 336 15.61 -10.96 -17.64
C ASP A 336 14.32 -10.45 -18.31
N ILE A 337 14.50 -9.69 -19.38
CA ILE A 337 13.46 -8.88 -20.01
C ILE A 337 13.05 -9.38 -21.40
N ALA A 338 13.73 -10.40 -21.93
CA ALA A 338 13.49 -10.96 -23.25
C ALA A 338 13.18 -12.47 -23.22
N PRO A 339 12.47 -13.01 -24.23
CA PRO A 339 12.24 -14.45 -24.33
C PRO A 339 13.56 -15.24 -24.33
N HIS A 340 13.51 -16.47 -23.80
CA HIS A 340 14.62 -17.21 -23.18
C HIS A 340 14.79 -16.93 -21.67
N HIS A 341 13.68 -16.62 -20.99
CA HIS A 341 13.63 -16.43 -19.55
C HIS A 341 14.32 -17.51 -18.71
N GLY A 342 14.90 -17.07 -17.59
CA GLY A 342 15.70 -17.85 -16.66
C GLY A 342 17.21 -17.77 -16.92
N ILE A 343 17.66 -16.99 -17.91
CA ILE A 343 19.07 -16.71 -18.20
C ILE A 343 19.22 -15.29 -18.74
N ILE A 344 20.23 -14.56 -18.27
CA ILE A 344 20.61 -13.26 -18.82
C ILE A 344 21.46 -13.49 -20.07
N ASP A 345 20.93 -13.13 -21.23
CA ASP A 345 21.60 -13.32 -22.51
C ASP A 345 21.58 -12.09 -23.42
N ILE A 346 22.00 -12.28 -24.67
CA ILE A 346 22.12 -11.19 -25.63
C ILE A 346 20.77 -10.57 -25.98
N LEU A 347 19.67 -11.30 -25.85
CA LEU A 347 18.33 -10.82 -26.15
C LEU A 347 17.87 -9.81 -25.10
N ASP A 348 18.27 -9.97 -23.84
CA ASP A 348 18.01 -8.99 -22.77
C ASP A 348 18.74 -7.68 -23.05
N LEU A 349 20.04 -7.77 -23.38
CA LEU A 349 20.85 -6.61 -23.75
C LEU A 349 20.29 -5.89 -24.99
N VAL A 350 19.89 -6.64 -26.02
CA VAL A 350 19.29 -6.09 -27.24
C VAL A 350 17.94 -5.45 -26.95
N THR A 351 17.13 -6.04 -26.07
CA THR A 351 15.83 -5.51 -25.67
C THR A 351 16.01 -4.20 -24.91
N CYS A 352 16.91 -4.13 -23.93
CA CYS A 352 17.24 -2.89 -23.24
C CYS A 352 17.75 -1.82 -24.23
N ALA A 353 18.70 -2.17 -25.10
CA ALA A 353 19.25 -1.25 -26.09
C ALA A 353 18.21 -0.77 -27.12
N ALA A 354 17.17 -1.54 -27.41
CA ALA A 354 16.10 -1.14 -28.31
C ALA A 354 15.25 0.02 -27.74
N HIS A 355 15.22 0.15 -26.41
CA HIS A 355 14.52 1.20 -25.70
C HIS A 355 15.45 2.34 -25.24
N TYR A 356 16.71 2.35 -25.70
CA TYR A 356 17.70 3.37 -25.30
C TYR A 356 17.23 4.79 -25.59
N GLY A 357 17.34 5.65 -24.58
CA GLY A 357 16.91 7.05 -24.61
C GLY A 357 15.43 7.27 -24.27
N GLU A 358 14.67 6.20 -24.02
CA GLU A 358 13.34 6.34 -23.44
C GLU A 358 13.45 6.87 -22.01
N THR A 359 12.70 7.93 -21.73
CA THR A 359 12.62 8.52 -20.40
C THR A 359 11.19 8.47 -19.91
N ARG A 360 11.04 8.28 -18.60
CA ARG A 360 9.76 8.36 -17.95
C ARG A 360 9.19 9.75 -18.17
N LYS A 361 8.05 9.83 -18.86
CA LYS A 361 7.36 11.11 -19.04
C LYS A 361 6.91 11.60 -17.66
N PRO A 362 7.20 12.87 -17.29
CA PRO A 362 6.65 13.44 -16.08
C PRO A 362 5.12 13.47 -16.21
N PHE A 363 4.44 13.08 -15.14
CA PHE A 363 3.00 13.27 -14.98
C PHE A 363 2.66 14.76 -14.92
#